data_AF-A0A6I3FEI6-F1
#
_entry.id   AF-A0A6I3FEI6-F1
#
_cell.length_a   1.000
_cell.length_b   1.000
_cell.length_c   1.000
_cell.angle_alpha   90.00
_cell.angle_beta   90.00
_cell.angle_gamma   90.00
#
_symmetry.space_group_name_H-M   'P 1'
#
loop_
_entity.id
_entity.type
_entity.pdbx_description
1 polymer ?
#
loop_
_entity_poly.entity_id
_entity_poly.type
_entity_poly.pdbx_seq_one_letter_code
_entity_poly.pdbx_strand_id
1 'polypeptide(L)' 'VINAARAKSWIFVSDAVGRTLFSGQMSMGATKTFTSDTRLDLKVGNAGGVDLEVNGKKLSSIGPNGAVVSVSYGANS' A
#
# COMPACT_ATOMS: atom_id res chain seq x y z
N VAL A 1 -2.16 6.96 0.72
CA VAL A 1 -2.58 6.48 2.05
C VAL A 1 -2.89 4.99 1.98
N ILE A 2 -2.48 4.24 2.99
CA ILE A 2 -2.74 2.80 3.15
C ILE A 2 -3.52 2.64 4.46
N ASN A 3 -4.71 2.06 4.41
CA ASN A 3 -5.51 1.74 5.59
C ASN A 3 -5.72 0.23 5.65
N ALA A 4 -5.30 -0.42 6.74
CA ALA A 4 -5.60 -1.82 7.02
C ALA A 4 -7.05 -1.98 7.51
N ALA A 5 -8.00 -1.73 6.61
CA ALA A 5 -9.41 -1.55 6.96
C ALA A 5 -10.12 -2.83 7.42
N ARG A 6 -9.70 -4.00 6.92
CA ARG A 6 -10.47 -5.26 7.08
C ARG A 6 -9.70 -6.38 7.76
N ALA A 7 -8.37 -6.37 7.72
CA ALA A 7 -7.55 -7.41 8.31
C ALA A 7 -6.13 -6.93 8.58
N LYS A 8 -5.38 -7.69 9.38
CA LYS A 8 -3.93 -7.51 9.47
C LYS A 8 -3.30 -7.80 8.10
N SER A 9 -2.45 -6.90 7.64
CA SER A 9 -1.77 -7.02 6.35
C SER A 9 -0.28 -6.72 6.51
N TRP A 10 0.55 -7.36 5.70
CA TRP A 10 1.97 -7.02 5.62
C TRP A 10 2.16 -6.02 4.48
N ILE A 11 2.87 -4.93 4.75
CA ILE A 11 3.10 -3.85 3.79
C ILE A 11 4.59 -3.64 3.64
N PHE A 12 5.04 -3.63 2.40
CA PHE A 12 6.34 -3.14 2.00
C PHE A 12 6.17 -1.95 1.06
N VAL A 13 6.97 -0.91 1.26
CA VAL A 13 7.00 0.31 0.46
C VAL A 13 8.45 0.67 0.17
N SER A 14 8.78 0.92 -1.09
CA SER A 14 10.05 1.50 -1.53
C SER A 14 9.85 2.70 -2.43
N ASP A 15 10.87 3.56 -2.53
CA ASP A 15 10.93 4.60 -3.55
C ASP A 15 11.40 4.04 -4.91
N ALA A 16 11.43 4.92 -5.92
CA ALA A 16 11.75 4.56 -7.30
C ALA A 16 13.18 4.02 -7.51
N VAL A 17 14.11 4.24 -6.57
CA VAL A 17 15.48 3.70 -6.61
C VAL A 17 15.62 2.42 -5.78
N GLY A 18 14.52 1.90 -5.22
CA GLY A 18 14.49 0.67 -4.44
C GLY A 18 14.85 0.84 -2.96
N ARG A 19 15.02 2.08 -2.47
CA ARG A 19 15.24 2.30 -1.04
C ARG A 19 13.96 2.00 -0.28
N THR A 20 14.06 1.10 0.69
CA THR A 20 12.93 0.72 1.55
C THR A 20 12.54 1.90 2.44
N LEU A 21 11.27 2.29 2.36
CA LEU A 21 10.67 3.32 3.23
C LEU A 21 9.92 2.68 4.40
N PHE A 22 9.32 1.49 4.17
CA PHE A 22 8.65 0.72 5.20
C PHE A 22 8.61 -0.77 4.85
N SER A 23 8.72 -1.62 5.86
CA SER A 23 8.43 -3.05 5.77
C SER A 23 7.91 -3.53 7.12
N GLY A 24 6.68 -4.01 7.18
CA GLY A 24 6.11 -4.46 8.44
C GLY A 24 4.64 -4.83 8.37
N GLN A 25 4.14 -5.40 9.47
CA GLN A 25 2.71 -5.67 9.63
C GLN A 25 1.96 -4.41 10.05
N MET A 26 0.79 -4.21 9.46
CA MET A 26 -0.20 -3.23 9.90
C MET A 26 -1.38 -3.98 10.51
N SER A 27 -1.66 -3.71 11.79
CA SER A 27 -2.87 -4.20 12.45
C SER A 27 -4.13 -3.60 11.83
N MET A 28 -5.26 -4.31 11.94
CA MET A 28 -6.54 -3.80 11.49
C MET A 28 -6.85 -2.44 12.15
N GLY A 29 -7.31 -1.47 11.37
CA GLY A 29 -7.55 -0.09 11.78
C GLY A 29 -6.32 0.83 11.70
N ALA A 30 -5.12 0.29 11.49
CA ALA A 30 -3.93 1.11 11.32
C ALA A 30 -3.93 1.81 9.96
N THR A 31 -3.49 3.07 9.95
CA THR A 31 -3.33 3.88 8.73
C THR A 31 -1.89 4.39 8.63
N LYS A 32 -1.33 4.38 7.42
CA LYS A 32 -0.04 4.97 7.10
C LYS A 32 -0.12 5.81 5.82
N THR A 33 0.58 6.93 5.83
CA THR A 33 0.69 7.81 4.67
C THR A 33 2.15 7.84 4.21
N PHE A 34 2.34 7.72 2.91
CA PHE A 34 3.62 7.79 2.24
C PHE A 34 3.50 8.77 1.08
N THR A 35 4.55 9.52 0.82
CA THR A 35 4.65 10.51 -0.26
C THR A 35 5.97 10.32 -1.01
N SER A 36 5.96 10.63 -2.30
CA SER A 36 7.14 10.62 -3.16
C SER A 36 6.90 11.59 -4.31
N ASP A 37 7.94 12.31 -4.73
CA ASP A 37 7.87 13.23 -5.87
C ASP A 37 7.85 12.49 -7.22
N THR A 38 8.16 11.18 -7.21
CA THR A 38 8.27 10.37 -8.43
C THR A 38 7.30 9.20 -8.42
N ARG A 39 7.64 8.14 -7.69
CA ARG A 39 6.88 6.89 -7.57
C ARG A 39 7.10 6.24 -6.21
N LEU A 40 6.11 5.47 -5.77
CA LEU A 40 6.22 4.48 -4.72
C LEU A 40 5.90 3.09 -5.29
N ASP A 41 6.71 2.12 -4.90
CA ASP A 41 6.52 0.70 -5.19
C ASP A 41 6.05 -0.01 -3.92
N LEU A 42 4.91 -0.70 -4.02
CA LEU A 42 4.26 -1.35 -2.89
C LEU A 42 4.19 -2.85 -3.14
N LYS A 43 4.40 -3.63 -2.08
CA LYS A 43 4.00 -5.03 -2.01
C LYS A 43 3.12 -5.24 -0.77
N VAL A 44 1.93 -5.78 -0.99
CA VAL A 44 0.90 -5.94 0.03
C VAL A 44 0.58 -7.42 0.18
N GLY A 45 0.87 -7.99 1.34
CA GLY A 45 0.43 -9.33 1.74
C GLY A 45 -0.90 -9.26 2.48
N ASN A 46 -1.84 -10.14 2.13
CA ASN A 46 -3.25 -10.04 2.48
C ASN A 46 -3.88 -8.75 1.92
N ALA A 47 -3.81 -8.61 0.59
CA ALA A 47 -4.23 -7.45 -0.18
C ALA A 47 -5.72 -7.08 0.00
N GLY A 48 -6.61 -8.07 0.11
CA GLY A 48 -8.02 -7.82 0.42
C GLY A 48 -8.24 -7.13 1.77
N GLY A 49 -7.26 -7.15 2.67
CA GLY A 49 -7.31 -6.51 3.99
C GLY A 49 -7.14 -4.98 3.99
N VAL A 50 -6.69 -4.37 2.89
CA VAL A 50 -6.34 -2.94 2.84
C VAL A 50 -7.18 -2.13 1.86
N ASP A 51 -7.39 -0.86 2.19
CA ASP A 51 -7.84 0.17 1.27
C ASP A 51 -6.67 1.07 0.91
N LEU A 52 -6.53 1.37 -0.38
CA LEU A 52 -5.56 2.33 -0.89
C LEU A 52 -6.26 3.60 -1.35
N GLU A 53 -5.63 4.72 -1.05
CA GLU A 53 -5.96 6.02 -1.61
C GLU A 53 -4.68 6.63 -2.18
N VAL A 54 -4.73 7.05 -3.44
CA VAL A 54 -3.61 7.62 -4.18
C VAL A 54 -4.04 8.98 -4.69
N ASN A 55 -3.27 10.03 -4.41
CA ASN A 55 -3.56 11.40 -4.84
C ASN A 55 -4.99 11.87 -4.49
N GLY A 56 -5.49 11.51 -3.30
CA GLY A 56 -6.84 11.84 -2.85
C GLY A 56 -7.96 10.96 -3.41
N LYS A 57 -7.63 9.99 -4.28
CA LYS A 57 -8.61 9.08 -4.90
C LYS A 57 -8.53 7.70 -4.28
N LYS A 58 -9.65 7.24 -3.73
CA LYS A 58 -9.79 5.86 -3.26
C LYS A 58 -9.77 4.91 -4.45
N LEU A 59 -8.93 3.88 -4.36
CA LEU A 59 -8.80 2.85 -5.38
C LEU A 59 -9.80 1.72 -5.16
N SER A 60 -10.13 1.00 -6.23
CA SER A 60 -10.76 -0.31 -6.11
C SER A 60 -9.83 -1.29 -5.39
N SER A 61 -10.39 -2.40 -4.91
CA SER A 61 -9.58 -3.43 -4.27
C SER A 61 -8.43 -3.86 -5.17
N ILE A 62 -7.23 -3.86 -4.62
CA ILE A 62 -6.02 -4.27 -5.34
C ILE A 62 -5.87 -5.80 -5.43
N GLY A 63 -6.68 -6.56 -4.69
CA GLY A 63 -6.68 -8.02 -4.75
C GLY A 63 -7.59 -8.68 -3.71
N PRO A 64 -7.76 -10.00 -3.77
CA PRO A 64 -8.59 -10.74 -2.82
C PRO A 64 -7.88 -10.95 -1.47
N ASN A 65 -8.62 -11.45 -0.48
CA ASN A 65 -8.08 -11.82 0.83
C ASN A 65 -6.96 -12.86 0.69
N GLY A 66 -5.93 -12.73 1.51
CA GLY A 66 -4.76 -13.62 1.52
C GLY A 66 -3.77 -13.42 0.36
N ALA A 67 -4.15 -12.71 -0.72
CA ALA A 67 -3.27 -12.50 -1.86
C ALA A 67 -2.09 -11.57 -1.53
N VAL A 68 -0.99 -11.81 -2.25
CA VAL A 68 0.16 -10.90 -2.28
C VAL A 68 0.12 -10.15 -3.60
N VAL A 69 0.06 -8.82 -3.55
CA VAL A 69 -0.06 -7.96 -4.73
C VAL A 69 1.07 -6.95 -4.73
N SER A 70 1.68 -6.73 -5.90
CA SER A 70 2.64 -5.66 -6.14
C SER A 70 2.01 -4.60 -7.05
N VAL A 71 2.11 -3.34 -6.65
CA VAL A 71 1.60 -2.19 -7.40
C VAL A 71 2.57 -1.03 -7.31
N SER A 72 2.55 -0.16 -8.32
CA SER A 72 3.39 1.04 -8.38
C SER A 72 2.52 2.25 -8.69
N TYR A 73 2.68 3.32 -7.92
CA TYR A 73 1.93 4.57 -8.10
C TYR A 73 2.87 5.77 -8.16
N GLY A 74 2.70 6.60 -9.18
CA GLY A 74 3.48 7.81 -9.40
C GLY A 74 2.66 9.10 -9.22
N ALA A 75 3.30 10.23 -9.48
CA ALA A 75 2.67 11.55 -9.37
C ALA A 75 1.37 11.71 -10.20
N ASN A 76 1.24 10.97 -11.30
CA ASN A 76 0.08 11.01 -12.21
C ASN A 76 -0.91 9.85 -12.01
N SER A 77 -0.81 9.09 -10.92
CA SER A 77 -1.69 7.95 -10.62
C SER A 77 -3.04 8.34 -10.04
#